data_AF-A0A3E4S922-F1
#
_entry.id   AF-A0A3E4S922-F1
#
_cell.length_a   1.000
_cell.length_b   1.000
_cell.length_c   1.000
_cell.angle_alpha   90.00
_cell.angle_beta   90.00
_cell.angle_gamma   90.00
#
_symmetry.space_group_name_H-M   'P 1'
#
loop_
_entity.id
_entity.type
_entity.pdbx_description
1 polymer ?
#
loop_
_entity_poly.entity_id
_entity_poly.type
_entity_poly.pdbx_seq_one_letter_code
_entity_poly.pdbx_strand_id
1 'polypeptide(L)'
;MVDASTDQNGVATVDWVRHSTPPQAMLVMLARTPSDDLNRFLSPMVYELTNNGAQVRFRRNDSNAWAANQPTKFYWLALWK
;
A
#
# COMPACT_ATOMS: atom_id res chain seq x y z
N MET A 1 -10.90 -3.50 -0.85
CA MET A 1 -10.29 -2.66 0.20
C MET A 1 -9.55 -3.59 1.14
N VAL A 2 -8.35 -3.22 1.57
CA VAL A 2 -7.57 -3.98 2.56
C VAL A 2 -7.29 -3.05 3.74
N ASP A 3 -7.49 -3.58 4.94
CA ASP A 3 -7.05 -2.96 6.19
C ASP A 3 -5.62 -3.43 6.46
N ALA A 4 -4.71 -2.49 6.74
CA ALA A 4 -3.32 -2.78 6.98
C ALA A 4 -2.75 -1.90 8.09
N SER A 5 -1.65 -2.34 8.69
CA SER A 5 -0.76 -1.48 9.48
C SER A 5 0.59 -1.50 8.80
N THR A 6 1.15 -0.32 8.57
CA THR A 6 2.50 -0.22 8.04
C THR A 6 3.54 -0.63 9.09
N ASP A 7 4.69 -1.11 8.63
CA ASP A 7 5.87 -1.34 9.47
C ASP A 7 6.61 -0.03 9.81
N GLN A 8 7.77 -0.13 10.47
CA GLN A 8 8.62 1.01 10.80
C GLN A 8 9.12 1.82 9.58
N ASN A 9 9.10 1.22 8.39
CA ASN A 9 9.53 1.83 7.14
C ASN A 9 8.36 2.39 6.31
N GLY A 10 7.14 2.30 6.84
CA GLY A 10 5.93 2.73 6.15
C GLY A 10 5.43 1.73 5.10
N VAL A 11 5.76 0.45 5.22
CA VAL A 11 5.40 -0.60 4.26
C VAL A 11 4.23 -1.43 4.76
N ALA A 12 3.24 -1.66 3.90
CA ALA A 12 2.21 -2.68 4.07
C ALA A 12 2.35 -3.75 2.96
N THR A 13 2.24 -5.02 3.33
CA THR A 13 2.34 -6.15 2.40
C THR A 13 0.96 -6.57 1.91
N VAL A 14 0.87 -6.90 0.63
CA VAL A 14 -0.30 -7.54 0.00
C VAL A 14 0.15 -8.89 -0.52
N ASP A 15 -0.45 -9.97 -0.01
CA ASP A 15 -0.16 -11.33 -0.48
C ASP A 15 -1.25 -11.82 -1.43
N TRP A 16 -0.88 -12.62 -2.44
CA TRP A 16 -1.81 -13.31 -3.33
C TRP A 16 -1.35 -14.74 -3.63
N VAL A 17 -2.32 -15.62 -3.89
CA VAL A 17 -2.08 -17.07 -3.89
C VAL A 17 -1.77 -17.65 -5.28
N ARG A 18 -2.17 -17.01 -6.38
CA ARG A 18 -2.36 -17.70 -7.68
C ARG A 18 -1.57 -17.16 -8.87
N HIS A 19 -0.31 -16.75 -8.69
CA HIS A 19 0.50 -16.29 -9.83
C HIS A 19 1.94 -16.84 -9.76
N SER A 20 2.40 -17.44 -10.87
CA SER A 20 3.78 -17.92 -11.00
C SER A 20 4.76 -16.82 -11.38
N THR A 21 4.25 -15.69 -11.90
CA THR A 21 5.01 -14.51 -12.30
C THR A 21 4.52 -13.27 -11.56
N PRO A 22 5.40 -12.28 -11.32
CA PRO A 22 4.97 -10.97 -10.85
C PRO A 22 4.00 -10.30 -11.84
N PRO A 23 3.02 -9.52 -11.36
CA PRO A 23 2.16 -8.72 -12.24
C PRO A 23 2.99 -7.72 -13.04
N GLN A 24 2.53 -7.38 -14.23
CA GLN A 24 3.15 -6.36 -15.08
C GLN A 24 2.99 -4.96 -14.48
N ALA A 25 1.87 -4.71 -13.81
CA ALA A 25 1.59 -3.43 -13.14
C ALA A 25 0.66 -3.63 -11.95
N MET A 26 0.71 -2.69 -11.02
CA MET A 26 -0.24 -2.59 -9.92
C MET A 26 -0.61 -1.13 -9.69
N LEU A 27 -1.91 -0.86 -9.58
CA LEU A 27 -2.42 0.41 -9.06
C LEU A 27 -2.69 0.27 -7.57
N VAL A 28 -2.41 1.35 -6.84
CA VAL A 28 -2.76 1.50 -5.42
C VAL A 28 -3.46 2.82 -5.21
N MET A 29 -4.53 2.81 -4.42
CA MET A 29 -5.30 4.00 -4.09
C MET A 29 -5.69 3.99 -2.63
N LEU A 30 -5.44 5.09 -1.93
CA LEU A 30 -5.82 5.21 -0.53
C LEU A 30 -7.36 5.19 -0.41
N ALA A 31 -7.88 4.39 0.53
CA ALA A 31 -9.29 4.44 0.87
C ALA A 31 -9.52 5.62 1.81
N ARG A 32 -10.31 6.60 1.37
CA ARG A 32 -10.64 7.76 2.22
C ARG A 32 -11.65 7.33 3.29
N THR A 33 -11.26 7.41 4.56
CA THR A 33 -12.18 7.31 5.69
C THR A 33 -12.39 8.70 6.31
N PRO A 34 -13.64 9.12 6.59
CA PRO A 34 -13.93 10.45 7.13
C PRO A 34 -13.29 10.75 8.49
N SER A 35 -12.97 9.70 9.26
CA SER A 35 -12.61 9.79 10.68
C SER A 35 -11.12 9.79 10.97
N ASP A 36 -10.25 9.69 9.96
CA ASP A 36 -8.81 9.49 10.17
C ASP A 36 -8.00 10.56 9.43
N ASP A 37 -7.82 11.72 10.08
CA ASP A 37 -7.12 12.87 9.52
C ASP A 37 -5.68 12.54 9.11
N LEU A 38 -5.04 11.58 9.80
CA LEU A 38 -3.70 11.12 9.45
C LEU A 38 -3.65 10.45 8.08
N ASN A 39 -4.69 9.69 7.72
CA ASN A 39 -4.78 9.07 6.39
C ASN A 39 -4.88 10.12 5.28
N ARG A 40 -5.44 11.31 5.53
CA ARG A 40 -5.53 12.37 4.52
C ARG A 40 -4.17 12.81 3.99
N PHE A 41 -3.11 12.60 4.77
CA PHE A 41 -1.75 12.97 4.39
C PHE A 41 -0.97 11.82 3.76
N LEU A 42 -1.55 10.64 3.56
CA LEU A 42 -0.82 9.50 3.02
C LEU A 42 -0.87 9.45 1.50
N SER A 43 0.31 9.28 0.90
CA SER A 43 0.47 8.94 -0.52
C SER A 43 0.98 7.50 -0.62
N PRO A 44 0.16 6.55 -1.10
CA PRO A 44 0.59 5.18 -1.33
C PRO A 44 1.38 5.08 -2.64
N MET A 45 2.38 4.21 -2.67
CA MET A 45 3.10 3.81 -3.89
C MET A 45 3.42 2.33 -3.86
N VAL A 46 3.43 1.70 -5.03
CA VAL A 46 3.96 0.34 -5.17
C VAL A 46 5.48 0.43 -5.05
N TYR A 47 6.04 -0.27 -4.07
CA TYR A 47 7.47 -0.29 -3.80
C TYR A 47 8.14 -1.52 -4.41
N GLU A 48 7.52 -2.69 -4.27
CA GLU A 48 8.01 -3.95 -4.81
C GLU A 48 6.85 -4.80 -5.33
N LEU A 49 7.05 -5.47 -6.47
CA LEU A 49 6.13 -6.46 -7.04
C LEU A 49 6.86 -7.79 -7.20
N THR A 50 6.29 -8.83 -6.62
CA THR A 50 6.83 -10.20 -6.66
C THR A 50 5.79 -11.15 -7.22
N ASN A 51 6.14 -12.43 -7.39
CA ASN A 51 5.17 -13.46 -7.78
C ASN A 51 4.14 -13.77 -6.68
N ASN A 52 4.48 -13.54 -5.40
CA ASN A 52 3.65 -13.92 -4.25
C ASN A 52 2.91 -12.74 -3.62
N GLY A 53 3.26 -11.51 -4.00
CA GLY A 53 2.70 -10.32 -3.38
C GLY A 53 3.33 -9.01 -3.83
N ALA A 54 2.93 -7.94 -3.16
CA ALA A 54 3.46 -6.61 -3.32
C ALA A 54 3.78 -5.95 -1.97
N GLN A 55 4.75 -5.05 -2.00
CA GLN A 55 4.96 -4.09 -0.92
C GLN A 55 4.40 -2.74 -1.37
N VAL A 56 3.49 -2.17 -0.58
CA VAL A 56 2.96 -0.82 -0.76
C VAL A 56 3.55 0.07 0.32
N ARG A 57 4.20 1.15 -0.08
CA ARG A 57 4.84 2.09 0.84
C ARG A 57 4.05 3.39 0.93
N PHE A 58 3.96 3.94 2.13
CA PHE A 58 3.15 5.11 2.43
C PHE A 58 4.04 6.26 2.89
N ARG A 59 4.06 7.33 2.10
CA ARG A 59 4.74 8.57 2.45
C ARG A 59 3.73 9.55 3.02
N ARG A 60 4.11 10.28 4.06
CA ARG A 60 3.33 11.41 4.55
C ARG A 60 3.64 12.67 3.74
N ASN A 61 2.60 13.34 3.27
CA ASN A 61 2.69 14.57 2.47
C ASN A 61 3.04 15.81 3.30
N ASP A 62 2.73 15.80 4.60
CA ASP A 62 2.92 16.95 5.50
C ASP A 62 4.38 17.10 5.97
N SER A 63 5.03 15.97 6.21
CA SER A 63 6.33 15.87 6.88
C SER A 63 7.41 15.27 5.99
N ASN A 64 7.02 14.72 4.83
CA ASN A 64 7.89 13.88 4.03
C ASN A 64 8.54 12.77 4.87
N ALA A 65 7.86 12.24 5.89
CA ALA A 65 8.32 11.06 6.62
C ALA A 65 7.66 9.80 6.06
N TRP A 66 8.27 8.63 6.28
CA TRP A 66 7.55 7.38 6.10
C TRP A 66 6.48 7.25 7.19
N ALA A 67 5.30 6.76 6.81
CA ALA A 67 4.20 6.56 7.75
C ALA A 67 4.45 5.30 8.58
N ALA A 68 5.36 5.37 9.55
CA ALA A 68 5.76 4.24 10.38
C ALA A 68 4.64 3.82 11.35
N ASN A 69 4.40 2.51 11.49
CA ASN A 69 3.43 1.93 12.43
C ASN A 69 2.02 2.56 12.35
N GLN A 70 1.60 2.91 11.13
CA GLN A 70 0.37 3.65 10.86
C GLN A 70 -0.72 2.68 10.37
N PRO A 71 -1.86 2.61 11.05
CA PRO A 71 -3.06 1.97 10.51
C PRO A 71 -3.49 2.68 9.24
N THR A 72 -3.81 1.93 8.20
CA THR A 72 -4.22 2.46 6.90
C THR A 72 -5.20 1.53 6.19
N LYS A 73 -5.90 2.08 5.20
CA LYS A 73 -6.83 1.34 4.33
C LYS A 73 -6.59 1.74 2.89
N PHE A 74 -6.52 0.76 1.98
CA PHE A 74 -6.30 1.04 0.57
C PHE A 74 -6.96 0.00 -0.35
N TYR A 75 -7.12 0.40 -1.61
CA TYR A 75 -7.48 -0.45 -2.72
C TYR A 75 -6.25 -0.74 -3.55
N TRP A 76 -6.24 -1.90 -4.19
CA TRP A 76 -5.23 -2.25 -5.16
C TRP A 76 -5.85 -3.02 -6.33
N LEU A 77 -5.20 -2.94 -7.48
CA LEU A 77 -5.52 -3.69 -8.69
C LEU A 77 -4.20 -4.09 -9.34
N ALA A 78 -3.92 -5.39 -9.42
CA ALA A 78 -2.76 -5.93 -10.10
C ALA A 78 -3.16 -6.52 -11.46
N LEU A 79 -2.29 -6.35 -12.46
CA LEU A 79 -2.54 -6.73 -13.85
C LEU A 79 -1.44 -7.70 -14.30
N TRP A 80 -1.86 -8.89 -14.73
CA TRP A 80 -0.99 -9.89 -15.36
C TRP A 80 -1.20 -9.88 -16.86
N LYS A 81 -0.16 -10.30 -17.60
CA LYS A 81 -0.22 -10.51 -19.04
C LYS A 81 -0.54 -11.97 -19.34
#